data_AF-D2VLV8-F1
#
_entry.id   AF-D2VLV8-F1
#
_cell.length_a   1.000
_cell.length_b   1.000
_cell.length_c   1.000
_cell.angle_alpha   90.00
_cell.angle_beta   90.00
_cell.angle_gamma   90.00
#
_symmetry.space_group_name_H-M   'P 1'
#
loop_
_entity.id
_entity.type
_entity.pdbx_description
1 polymer ?
#
loop_
_entity_poly.entity_id
_entity_poly.type
_entity_poly.pdbx_seq_one_letter_code
_entity_poly.pdbx_strand_id
1 'polypeptide(L)'
;MLFLLLANVNFHKTHKKIRTKPQDMGLKLSASNKKQDETPSQQLAVDSKPIHLYKHSDFITLMKYLNFEKEEMFSQAFSKYELHGSYFESLFVAILRRNSYSIQRKKDKIIRKTIEMGIELTKQDLENFLDHVVIEKINMDIERTKNYKHPTIYSKYDINGSRVLSAGRVKELEMSKDHLELFEMDRLTEEECQYFDNCCKKLQEPERELKNESEGMHQAVLNEFRKMIQNMVCKDRFLYETFYLPIRYNTSRVNPQSDAYMPVKLVITEIEERPNRKMGQLGNLFPFGIFHVSLIVGEWKFDWDVHSVVKVRRATEKVFQSKGCIAVIDLEPLTNVNSIMAAFEDISEICCEFNGSKIYDKFKCNCQHFVSLLLKVIQVGLPKNKSIVRYLKDIKKGKEGRIYHYTSELKQLIKVNNVHHEKYASLSKIKFETRIQLDQFCHWLNGLNYFDSVSGMEDYRLLKAFDRSFHMNRDDTLGMWVADEYEENGIKYVSFFAKDKISEITLDKPTYNVKNLELAQLVPERCFLNTGTGSATDGTSTISENDTLSDL
;
A
#
# COMPACT_ATOMS: atom_id res chain seq x y z
N MET A 1 26.97 -17.73 -50.26
CA MET A 1 26.99 -18.92 -49.38
C MET A 1 25.92 -18.65 -48.31
N LEU A 2 24.71 -19.25 -48.37
CA LEU A 2 24.32 -20.63 -47.96
C LEU A 2 24.65 -20.89 -46.46
N PHE A 3 23.77 -21.29 -45.53
CA PHE A 3 22.31 -21.63 -45.45
C PHE A 3 21.69 -20.94 -44.18
N LEU A 4 20.38 -20.73 -43.92
CA LEU A 4 19.05 -21.08 -44.48
C LEU A 4 18.36 -22.39 -43.97
N LEU A 5 17.38 -22.28 -43.03
CA LEU A 5 16.12 -23.07 -42.79
C LEU A 5 15.69 -22.88 -41.29
N LEU A 6 14.50 -22.42 -40.85
CA LEU A 6 13.06 -22.61 -41.16
C LEU A 6 12.43 -23.95 -40.72
N ALA A 7 11.45 -23.86 -39.80
CA ALA A 7 10.32 -24.79 -39.70
C ALA A 7 9.08 -24.06 -39.18
N ASN A 8 7.94 -24.27 -39.84
CA ASN A 8 6.65 -23.62 -39.61
C ASN A 8 5.60 -24.74 -39.53
N VAL A 9 4.67 -24.72 -38.57
CA VAL A 9 3.52 -25.64 -38.57
C VAL A 9 2.23 -24.89 -38.20
N ASN A 10 1.37 -24.72 -39.20
CA ASN A 10 -0.04 -24.35 -39.04
C ASN A 10 -0.86 -25.58 -38.63
N PHE A 11 -1.90 -25.38 -37.82
CA PHE A 11 -3.08 -26.24 -37.88
C PHE A 11 -4.37 -25.42 -37.79
N HIS A 12 -5.14 -25.46 -38.88
CA HIS A 12 -6.46 -24.87 -38.99
C HIS A 12 -7.40 -25.97 -39.47
N LYS A 13 -8.52 -26.22 -38.77
CA LYS A 13 -9.67 -26.92 -39.36
C LYS A 13 -10.98 -26.54 -38.67
N THR A 14 -12.00 -26.39 -39.51
CA THR A 14 -13.33 -25.83 -39.24
C THR A 14 -14.41 -26.93 -39.22
N HIS A 15 -15.68 -26.50 -39.05
CA HIS A 15 -16.96 -27.23 -39.17
C HIS A 15 -17.60 -27.67 -37.83
N LYS A 16 -18.93 -27.65 -37.66
CA LYS A 16 -20.05 -27.06 -38.45
C LYS A 16 -21.25 -26.82 -37.51
N LYS A 17 -22.13 -25.86 -37.85
CA LYS A 17 -23.46 -25.72 -37.22
C LYS A 17 -24.36 -26.92 -37.58
N ILE A 18 -25.16 -27.40 -36.62
CA ILE A 18 -26.51 -27.94 -36.86
C ILE A 18 -27.47 -27.31 -35.83
N ARG A 19 -28.69 -27.02 -36.27
CA ARG A 19 -29.74 -26.30 -35.54
C ARG A 19 -31.05 -27.05 -35.73
N THR A 20 -31.63 -27.59 -34.66
CA THR A 20 -32.99 -28.18 -34.70
C THR A 20 -33.80 -27.84 -33.45
N LYS A 21 -35.00 -27.33 -33.72
CA LYS A 21 -36.23 -27.21 -32.93
C LYS A 21 -37.36 -27.43 -33.97
N PRO A 22 -38.63 -27.62 -33.60
CA PRO A 22 -39.21 -27.98 -32.29
C PRO A 22 -40.10 -29.24 -32.40
N GLN A 23 -40.80 -29.63 -31.33
CA GLN A 23 -42.26 -29.87 -31.40
C GLN A 23 -42.91 -30.05 -30.02
N ASP A 24 -44.17 -29.66 -29.93
CA ASP A 24 -45.06 -29.82 -28.78
C ASP A 24 -45.50 -31.28 -28.57
N MET A 25 -45.82 -31.63 -27.33
CA MET A 25 -47.12 -32.24 -27.00
C MET A 25 -47.54 -31.80 -25.61
N GLY A 26 -48.77 -31.27 -25.50
CA GLY A 26 -49.36 -30.88 -24.22
C GLY A 26 -50.24 -31.98 -23.64
N LEU A 27 -50.44 -31.95 -22.33
CA LEU A 27 -51.55 -32.63 -21.65
C LEU A 27 -51.92 -31.83 -20.38
N LYS A 28 -53.20 -31.45 -20.28
CA LYS A 28 -53.79 -30.90 -19.06
C LYS A 28 -54.07 -32.04 -18.07
N LEU A 29 -53.97 -31.79 -16.76
CA LEU A 29 -55.00 -32.19 -15.78
C LEU A 29 -54.75 -31.62 -14.37
N SER A 30 -55.77 -30.91 -13.88
CA SER A 30 -56.27 -30.75 -12.49
C SER A 30 -55.37 -30.94 -11.25
N ALA A 31 -55.46 -29.92 -10.38
CA ALA A 31 -55.63 -30.01 -8.92
C ALA A 31 -54.53 -30.63 -8.03
N SER A 32 -53.91 -29.80 -7.19
CA SER A 32 -54.12 -29.83 -5.73
C SER A 32 -53.26 -28.77 -5.04
N ASN A 33 -53.75 -28.21 -3.93
CA ASN A 33 -52.94 -27.42 -3.01
C ASN A 33 -51.94 -28.35 -2.29
N LYS A 34 -50.77 -28.55 -2.90
CA LYS A 34 -49.60 -29.05 -2.16
C LYS A 34 -48.79 -27.85 -1.69
N LYS A 35 -48.61 -27.74 -0.37
CA LYS A 35 -47.41 -27.10 0.16
C LYS A 35 -46.22 -27.76 -0.53
N GLN A 36 -45.34 -26.99 -1.15
CA GLN A 36 -44.07 -27.51 -1.62
C GLN A 36 -43.24 -27.83 -0.38
N ASP A 37 -43.19 -29.11 -0.01
CA ASP A 37 -42.14 -29.61 0.85
C ASP A 37 -40.83 -29.43 0.07
N GLU A 38 -40.13 -28.33 0.35
CA GLU A 38 -38.80 -28.07 -0.20
C GLU A 38 -37.91 -29.26 0.17
N THR A 39 -37.39 -29.97 -0.84
CA THR A 39 -36.64 -31.21 -0.61
C THR A 39 -35.47 -30.95 0.34
N PRO A 40 -35.19 -31.82 1.34
CA PRO A 40 -34.16 -31.58 2.36
C PRO A 40 -32.76 -31.22 1.80
N SER A 41 -32.47 -31.64 0.56
CA SER A 41 -31.28 -31.24 -0.21
C SER A 41 -31.13 -29.73 -0.44
N GLN A 42 -32.22 -28.98 -0.61
CA GLN A 42 -32.18 -27.53 -0.82
C GLN A 42 -31.91 -26.78 0.49
N GLN A 43 -32.52 -27.23 1.60
CA GLN A 43 -32.25 -26.69 2.94
C GLN A 43 -30.79 -26.93 3.35
N LEU A 44 -30.27 -28.14 3.13
CA LEU A 44 -28.84 -28.46 3.34
C LEU A 44 -27.90 -27.61 2.49
N ALA A 45 -28.27 -27.32 1.23
CA ALA A 45 -27.45 -26.50 0.33
C ALA A 45 -27.36 -25.03 0.80
N VAL A 46 -28.48 -24.43 1.20
CA VAL A 46 -28.51 -23.06 1.72
C VAL A 46 -27.82 -22.99 3.07
N ASP A 47 -28.10 -23.93 3.98
CA ASP A 47 -27.48 -23.97 5.29
C ASP A 47 -25.95 -24.01 5.18
N SER A 48 -25.40 -24.94 4.39
CA SER A 48 -23.95 -25.14 4.21
C SER A 48 -23.22 -23.94 3.58
N LYS A 49 -23.91 -23.09 2.83
CA LYS A 49 -23.28 -22.02 2.05
C LYS A 49 -22.92 -20.81 2.92
N PRO A 50 -21.70 -20.24 2.78
CA PRO A 50 -21.31 -18.97 3.39
C PRO A 50 -22.19 -17.79 2.94
N ILE A 51 -22.73 -16.98 3.87
CA ILE A 51 -23.52 -15.77 3.56
C ILE A 51 -22.84 -14.82 2.56
N HIS A 52 -21.51 -14.64 2.60
CA HIS A 52 -20.83 -13.74 1.67
C HIS A 52 -20.87 -14.21 0.19
N LEU A 53 -21.14 -15.50 -0.04
CA LEU A 53 -21.31 -16.10 -1.37
C LEU A 53 -22.79 -16.15 -1.81
N TYR A 54 -23.71 -15.63 -0.99
CA TYR A 54 -25.12 -15.62 -1.34
C TYR A 54 -25.39 -14.75 -2.56
N LYS A 55 -26.23 -15.29 -3.44
CA LYS A 55 -26.97 -14.60 -4.48
C LYS A 55 -28.38 -14.33 -3.95
N HIS A 56 -29.13 -13.49 -4.65
CA HIS A 56 -30.51 -13.14 -4.31
C HIS A 56 -31.40 -14.37 -4.01
N SER A 57 -31.32 -15.44 -4.80
CA SER A 57 -32.08 -16.68 -4.58
C SER A 57 -31.78 -17.36 -3.24
N ASP A 58 -30.53 -17.32 -2.77
CA ASP A 58 -30.13 -17.95 -1.51
C ASP A 58 -30.73 -17.19 -0.31
N PHE A 59 -30.91 -15.88 -0.43
CA PHE A 59 -31.59 -15.07 0.58
C PHE A 59 -33.10 -15.38 0.65
N ILE A 60 -33.76 -15.64 -0.47
CA ILE A 60 -35.19 -16.05 -0.48
C ILE A 60 -35.36 -17.36 0.29
N THR A 61 -34.60 -18.40 -0.07
CA THR A 61 -34.68 -19.69 0.62
C THR A 61 -34.25 -19.60 2.10
N LEU A 62 -33.31 -18.72 2.44
CA LEU A 62 -32.96 -18.45 3.84
C LEU A 62 -34.09 -17.76 4.62
N MET A 63 -34.78 -16.77 4.01
CA MET A 63 -35.94 -16.12 4.65
C MET A 63 -37.05 -17.13 4.95
N LYS A 64 -37.34 -18.05 4.01
CA LYS A 64 -38.26 -19.17 4.25
C LYS A 64 -37.81 -20.08 5.37
N TYR A 65 -36.54 -20.52 5.34
CA TYR A 65 -35.96 -21.41 6.34
C TYR A 65 -36.03 -20.82 7.77
N LEU A 66 -35.81 -19.51 7.90
CA LEU A 66 -35.91 -18.77 9.17
C LEU A 66 -37.34 -18.30 9.50
N ASN A 67 -38.35 -18.68 8.71
CA ASN A 67 -39.76 -18.28 8.84
C ASN A 67 -39.94 -16.74 8.94
N PHE A 68 -39.17 -15.98 8.17
CA PHE A 68 -39.20 -14.52 8.20
C PHE A 68 -40.53 -13.98 7.65
N GLU A 69 -41.34 -13.37 8.52
CA GLU A 69 -42.74 -12.98 8.26
C GLU A 69 -42.96 -12.14 6.99
N LYS A 70 -41.93 -11.40 6.53
CA LYS A 70 -42.01 -10.50 5.38
C LYS A 70 -41.29 -11.01 4.13
N GLU A 71 -41.07 -12.32 4.01
CA GLU A 71 -40.38 -12.99 2.89
C GLU A 71 -40.86 -12.51 1.51
N GLU A 72 -42.18 -12.47 1.27
CA GLU A 72 -42.74 -12.11 -0.04
C GLU A 72 -42.42 -10.64 -0.41
N MET A 73 -42.60 -9.71 0.53
CA MET A 73 -42.30 -8.29 0.33
C MET A 73 -40.81 -8.07 0.03
N PHE A 74 -39.93 -8.76 0.77
CA PHE A 74 -38.48 -8.68 0.55
C PHE A 74 -38.04 -9.35 -0.76
N SER A 75 -38.67 -10.45 -1.14
CA SER A 75 -38.43 -11.13 -2.43
C SER A 75 -38.81 -10.23 -3.60
N GLN A 76 -39.96 -9.55 -3.54
CA GLN A 76 -40.38 -8.57 -4.55
C GLN A 76 -39.43 -7.36 -4.58
N ALA A 77 -39.07 -6.80 -3.42
CA ALA A 77 -38.19 -5.64 -3.31
C ALA A 77 -36.78 -5.91 -3.88
N PHE A 78 -36.18 -7.05 -3.57
CA PHE A 78 -34.85 -7.44 -4.06
C PHE A 78 -34.87 -8.06 -5.46
N SER A 79 -36.03 -8.44 -6.03
CA SER A 79 -36.10 -8.88 -7.43
C SER A 79 -35.67 -7.79 -8.43
N LYS A 80 -35.85 -6.52 -8.04
CA LYS A 80 -35.39 -5.34 -8.79
C LYS A 80 -33.89 -5.04 -8.62
N TYR A 81 -33.25 -5.58 -7.58
CA TYR A 81 -31.87 -5.24 -7.19
C TYR A 81 -31.13 -6.48 -6.66
N GLU A 82 -30.26 -7.07 -7.49
CA GLU A 82 -29.54 -8.31 -7.16
C GLU A 82 -28.74 -8.18 -5.85
N LEU A 83 -29.31 -8.71 -4.77
CA LEU A 83 -28.67 -8.68 -3.46
C LEU A 83 -27.58 -9.75 -3.38
N HIS A 84 -26.35 -9.31 -3.13
CA HIS A 84 -25.19 -10.17 -2.96
C HIS A 84 -24.65 -10.18 -1.54
N GLY A 85 -24.23 -11.35 -1.08
CA GLY A 85 -23.67 -11.57 0.25
C GLY A 85 -22.50 -10.65 0.64
N SER A 86 -21.67 -10.29 -0.33
CA SER A 86 -20.54 -9.36 -0.17
C SER A 86 -20.96 -7.98 0.36
N TYR A 87 -22.22 -7.57 0.17
CA TYR A 87 -22.78 -6.34 0.72
C TYR A 87 -22.72 -6.30 2.27
N PHE A 88 -22.78 -7.46 2.92
CA PHE A 88 -22.83 -7.62 4.37
C PHE A 88 -21.47 -7.91 5.02
N GLU A 89 -20.38 -8.01 4.25
CA GLU A 89 -19.03 -8.37 4.76
C GLU A 89 -18.56 -7.43 5.90
N SER A 90 -18.86 -6.14 5.80
CA SER A 90 -18.46 -5.19 6.83
C SER A 90 -19.28 -5.24 8.13
N LEU A 91 -20.48 -5.86 8.09
CA LEU A 91 -21.32 -6.15 9.24
C LEU A 91 -20.87 -7.46 9.92
N PHE A 92 -20.53 -8.48 9.12
CA PHE A 92 -19.90 -9.72 9.59
C PHE A 92 -18.66 -9.45 10.47
N VAL A 93 -17.72 -8.61 10.01
CA VAL A 93 -16.53 -8.22 10.79
C VAL A 93 -16.88 -7.49 12.11
N ALA A 94 -18.02 -6.80 12.18
CA ALA A 94 -18.46 -6.15 13.42
C ALA A 94 -19.05 -7.15 14.43
N ILE A 95 -19.83 -8.13 13.95
CA ILE A 95 -20.43 -9.20 14.76
C ILE A 95 -19.34 -10.09 15.37
N LEU A 96 -18.34 -10.48 14.57
CA LEU A 96 -17.19 -11.27 15.04
C LEU A 96 -16.45 -10.61 16.21
N ARG A 97 -16.31 -9.28 16.17
CA ARG A 97 -15.66 -8.50 17.24
C ARG A 97 -16.55 -8.26 18.46
N ARG A 98 -17.79 -8.76 18.46
CA ARG A 98 -18.82 -8.55 19.49
C ARG A 98 -19.03 -7.08 19.89
N ASN A 99 -18.78 -6.16 18.96
CA ASN A 99 -18.81 -4.72 19.23
C ASN A 99 -20.17 -4.15 18.80
N SER A 100 -21.09 -4.03 19.75
CA SER A 100 -22.48 -3.57 19.55
C SER A 100 -22.58 -2.23 18.81
N TYR A 101 -21.76 -1.24 19.20
CA TYR A 101 -21.69 0.06 18.53
C TYR A 101 -21.28 -0.06 17.05
N SER A 102 -20.27 -0.88 16.76
CA SER A 102 -19.84 -1.17 15.39
C SER A 102 -20.94 -1.89 14.61
N ILE A 103 -21.62 -2.87 15.21
CA ILE A 103 -22.74 -3.60 14.58
C ILE A 103 -23.83 -2.61 14.16
N GLN A 104 -24.32 -1.76 15.08
CA GLN A 104 -25.37 -0.78 14.76
C GLN A 104 -24.90 0.22 13.69
N ARG A 105 -23.69 0.78 13.82
CA ARG A 105 -23.13 1.70 12.82
C ARG A 105 -23.01 1.07 11.42
N LYS A 106 -22.81 -0.25 11.33
CA LYS A 106 -22.83 -0.99 10.06
C LYS A 106 -24.24 -1.24 9.56
N LYS A 107 -25.20 -1.60 10.42
CA LYS A 107 -26.63 -1.68 10.07
C LYS A 107 -27.10 -0.35 9.46
N ASP A 108 -26.91 0.76 10.16
CA ASP A 108 -27.32 2.10 9.70
C ASP A 108 -26.75 2.47 8.33
N LYS A 109 -25.47 2.13 8.09
CA LYS A 109 -24.83 2.36 6.78
C LYS A 109 -25.45 1.51 5.67
N ILE A 110 -25.74 0.25 5.97
CA ILE A 110 -26.36 -0.69 5.03
C ILE A 110 -27.78 -0.22 4.69
N ILE A 111 -28.60 0.07 5.71
CA ILE A 111 -29.97 0.55 5.57
C ILE A 111 -30.02 1.81 4.72
N ARG A 112 -29.19 2.81 5.04
CA ARG A 112 -29.13 4.07 4.28
C ARG A 112 -28.82 3.82 2.81
N LYS A 113 -27.80 3.01 2.50
CA LYS A 113 -27.43 2.70 1.12
C LYS A 113 -28.52 1.90 0.38
N THR A 114 -29.25 1.03 1.07
CA THR A 114 -30.38 0.29 0.49
C THR A 114 -31.55 1.24 0.15
N ILE A 115 -31.82 2.24 0.99
CA ILE A 115 -32.82 3.30 0.70
C ILE A 115 -32.34 4.20 -0.46
N GLU A 116 -31.05 4.60 -0.47
CA GLU A 116 -30.42 5.36 -1.56
C GLU A 116 -30.47 4.63 -2.91
N MET A 117 -30.56 3.30 -2.90
CA MET A 117 -30.77 2.47 -4.11
C MET A 117 -32.22 2.47 -4.62
N GLY A 118 -33.15 3.20 -3.99
CA GLY A 118 -34.55 3.25 -4.44
C GLY A 118 -35.34 1.98 -4.13
N ILE A 119 -35.01 1.30 -3.03
CA ILE A 119 -35.77 0.15 -2.52
C ILE A 119 -36.86 0.65 -1.57
N GLU A 120 -38.11 0.37 -1.91
CA GLU A 120 -39.34 0.81 -1.20
C GLU A 120 -39.59 -0.03 0.08
N LEU A 121 -38.62 0.00 1.01
CA LEU A 121 -38.71 -0.65 2.31
C LEU A 121 -38.48 0.38 3.43
N THR A 122 -39.22 0.28 4.54
CA THR A 122 -39.02 1.21 5.65
C THR A 122 -37.71 0.91 6.38
N LYS A 123 -37.21 1.89 7.17
CA LYS A 123 -36.06 1.67 8.06
C LYS A 123 -36.27 0.43 8.95
N GLN A 124 -37.47 0.30 9.54
CA GLN A 124 -37.81 -0.80 10.43
C GLN A 124 -37.83 -2.16 9.73
N ASP A 125 -38.31 -2.23 8.49
CA ASP A 125 -38.27 -3.47 7.69
C ASP A 125 -36.82 -3.91 7.47
N LEU A 126 -35.96 -2.98 7.07
CA LEU A 126 -34.55 -3.25 6.81
C LEU A 126 -33.77 -3.61 8.09
N GLU A 127 -34.11 -3.01 9.24
CA GLU A 127 -33.60 -3.44 10.55
C GLU A 127 -34.04 -4.87 10.88
N ASN A 128 -35.33 -5.18 10.73
CA ASN A 128 -35.87 -6.51 11.00
C ASN A 128 -35.22 -7.59 10.11
N PHE A 129 -35.05 -7.34 8.81
CA PHE A 129 -34.36 -8.25 7.89
C PHE A 129 -32.88 -8.43 8.25
N LEU A 130 -32.19 -7.34 8.63
CA LEU A 130 -30.80 -7.45 9.07
C LEU A 130 -30.69 -8.32 10.31
N ASP A 131 -31.51 -8.10 11.33
CA ASP A 131 -31.42 -8.85 12.58
C ASP A 131 -31.85 -10.33 12.43
N HIS A 132 -33.00 -10.59 11.82
CA HIS A 132 -33.60 -11.94 11.79
C HIS A 132 -33.11 -12.83 10.65
N VAL A 133 -32.46 -12.27 9.62
CA VAL A 133 -32.01 -13.04 8.44
C VAL A 133 -30.49 -12.95 8.27
N VAL A 134 -29.94 -11.73 8.22
CA VAL A 134 -28.51 -11.55 7.92
C VAL A 134 -27.63 -11.84 9.15
N ILE A 135 -27.94 -11.27 10.31
CA ILE A 135 -27.20 -11.50 11.55
C ILE A 135 -27.38 -12.94 12.01
N GLU A 136 -28.60 -13.49 11.94
CA GLU A 136 -28.83 -14.88 12.31
C GLU A 136 -28.05 -15.87 11.44
N LYS A 137 -28.04 -15.70 10.10
CA LYS A 137 -27.20 -16.55 9.24
C LYS A 137 -25.69 -16.32 9.46
N ILE A 138 -25.27 -15.11 9.83
CA ILE A 138 -23.89 -14.86 10.25
C ILE A 138 -23.57 -15.66 11.52
N ASN A 139 -24.47 -15.69 12.51
CA ASN A 139 -24.33 -16.50 13.73
C ASN A 139 -24.31 -18.01 13.42
N MET A 140 -25.16 -18.49 12.51
CA MET A 140 -25.12 -19.89 12.04
C MET A 140 -23.80 -20.24 11.36
N ASP A 141 -23.29 -19.37 10.48
CA ASP A 141 -21.98 -19.54 9.84
C ASP A 141 -20.86 -19.58 10.91
N ILE A 142 -20.93 -18.69 11.90
CA ILE A 142 -20.03 -18.62 13.06
C ILE A 142 -20.03 -19.93 13.85
N GLU A 143 -21.19 -20.40 14.33
CA GLU A 143 -21.29 -21.63 15.11
C GLU A 143 -20.85 -22.86 14.31
N ARG A 144 -21.15 -22.91 13.00
CA ARG A 144 -20.62 -23.99 12.15
C ARG A 144 -19.10 -24.00 12.13
N THR A 145 -18.43 -22.85 11.99
CA THR A 145 -16.95 -22.85 11.95
C THR A 145 -16.30 -23.39 13.21
N LYS A 146 -16.95 -23.28 14.38
CA LYS A 146 -16.43 -23.87 15.64
C LYS A 146 -16.41 -25.40 15.61
N ASN A 147 -17.29 -26.02 14.83
CA ASN A 147 -17.49 -27.47 14.79
C ASN A 147 -16.72 -28.18 13.65
N TYR A 148 -16.08 -27.46 12.73
CA TYR A 148 -15.37 -28.03 11.59
C TYR A 148 -13.84 -27.92 11.74
N LYS A 149 -13.13 -29.05 11.60
CA LYS A 149 -11.65 -29.10 11.63
C LYS A 149 -10.96 -28.53 10.37
N HIS A 150 -11.71 -28.15 9.34
CA HIS A 150 -11.15 -27.60 8.11
C HIS A 150 -11.33 -26.07 8.02
N PRO A 151 -10.31 -25.34 7.53
CA PRO A 151 -10.39 -23.89 7.37
C PRO A 151 -11.46 -23.51 6.34
N THR A 152 -12.56 -22.93 6.82
CA THR A 152 -13.52 -22.23 5.95
C THR A 152 -12.93 -20.89 5.51
N ILE A 153 -13.51 -20.24 4.49
CA ILE A 153 -13.07 -18.88 4.08
C ILE A 153 -13.17 -17.87 5.24
N TYR A 154 -14.04 -18.13 6.22
CA TYR A 154 -14.20 -17.35 7.44
C TYR A 154 -13.09 -17.52 8.48
N SER A 155 -12.24 -18.55 8.36
CA SER A 155 -11.05 -18.68 9.21
C SER A 155 -10.08 -17.49 9.05
N LYS A 156 -10.18 -16.74 7.95
CA LYS A 156 -9.46 -15.47 7.74
C LYS A 156 -9.86 -14.36 8.73
N TYR A 157 -11.08 -14.43 9.29
CA TYR A 157 -11.67 -13.36 10.09
C TYR A 157 -11.72 -13.64 11.60
N ASP A 158 -11.46 -14.90 12.00
CA ASP A 158 -11.22 -15.43 13.37
C ASP A 158 -12.27 -15.09 14.45
N ILE A 159 -12.97 -16.11 14.93
CA ILE A 159 -14.27 -15.96 15.64
C ILE A 159 -14.17 -16.28 17.14
N ASN A 160 -13.15 -17.06 17.50
CA ASN A 160 -12.58 -17.13 18.84
C ASN A 160 -11.12 -16.65 18.69
N GLY A 161 -10.47 -16.18 19.76
CA GLY A 161 -9.07 -15.71 19.71
C GLY A 161 -8.00 -16.79 19.48
N SER A 162 -8.32 -17.84 18.73
CA SER A 162 -7.52 -19.05 18.52
C SER A 162 -7.38 -19.42 17.03
N ARG A 163 -6.98 -18.46 16.22
CA ARG A 163 -5.76 -18.56 15.39
C ARG A 163 -5.69 -19.78 14.46
N VAL A 164 -6.62 -19.89 13.50
CA VAL A 164 -6.25 -20.46 12.18
C VAL A 164 -5.65 -19.35 11.33
N LEU A 165 -4.41 -19.03 11.67
CA LEU A 165 -3.63 -17.94 11.11
C LEU A 165 -3.37 -18.16 9.62
N SER A 166 -3.62 -17.15 8.78
CA SER A 166 -2.98 -17.11 7.46
C SER A 166 -1.47 -16.99 7.66
N ALA A 167 -0.63 -17.59 6.80
CA ALA A 167 0.83 -17.61 6.99
C ALA A 167 1.45 -16.20 7.17
N GLY A 168 0.86 -15.16 6.58
CA GLY A 168 1.25 -13.76 6.82
C GLY A 168 0.89 -13.24 8.22
N ARG A 169 -0.28 -13.62 8.74
CA ARG A 169 -0.75 -13.23 10.08
C ARG A 169 -0.14 -14.11 11.19
N VAL A 170 0.28 -15.35 10.88
CA VAL A 170 1.19 -16.14 11.74
C VAL A 170 2.41 -15.28 12.05
N LYS A 171 3.09 -14.84 10.98
CA LYS A 171 4.33 -14.07 11.03
C LYS A 171 4.15 -12.75 11.79
N GLU A 172 3.10 -11.98 11.52
CA GLU A 172 2.81 -10.75 12.29
C GLU A 172 2.60 -11.02 13.79
N LEU A 173 1.93 -12.13 14.15
CA LEU A 173 1.60 -12.48 15.54
C LEU A 173 2.65 -13.37 16.25
N GLU A 174 3.75 -13.66 15.55
CA GLU A 174 5.01 -14.19 16.09
C GLU A 174 6.03 -13.04 16.21
N MET A 175 6.18 -12.20 15.18
CA MET A 175 6.87 -10.90 15.27
C MET A 175 6.39 -10.11 16.49
N SER A 176 5.08 -10.13 16.79
CA SER A 176 4.53 -9.40 17.92
C SER A 176 4.99 -9.89 19.30
N LYS A 177 5.54 -11.11 19.40
CA LYS A 177 6.10 -11.67 20.64
C LYS A 177 7.58 -11.34 20.81
N ASP A 178 8.27 -11.11 19.70
CA ASP A 178 9.69 -10.78 19.65
C ASP A 178 9.92 -9.25 19.62
N HIS A 179 8.87 -8.42 19.66
CA HIS A 179 8.99 -6.96 19.81
C HIS A 179 9.73 -6.58 21.10
N LEU A 180 10.58 -5.56 21.01
CA LEU A 180 11.41 -5.15 22.14
C LEU A 180 10.57 -4.50 23.24
N GLU A 181 10.71 -4.97 24.48
CA GLU A 181 10.17 -4.27 25.64
C GLU A 181 10.72 -2.85 25.77
N LEU A 182 9.99 -1.99 26.50
CA LEU A 182 10.46 -0.64 26.79
C LEU A 182 11.82 -0.71 27.50
N PHE A 183 12.81 0.07 27.05
CA PHE A 183 14.04 0.27 27.82
C PHE A 183 13.75 1.25 28.95
N GLU A 184 14.24 0.94 30.15
CA GLU A 184 14.33 1.93 31.23
C GLU A 184 15.23 3.09 30.81
N MET A 185 14.95 4.30 31.31
CA MET A 185 15.60 5.53 30.84
C MET A 185 17.11 5.58 31.13
N ASP A 186 17.57 4.85 32.15
CA ASP A 186 18.99 4.68 32.52
C ASP A 186 19.77 3.79 31.53
N ARG A 187 19.08 3.02 30.68
CA ARG A 187 19.67 2.20 29.62
C ARG A 187 19.87 2.96 28.30
N LEU A 188 19.39 4.20 28.21
CA LEU A 188 19.57 5.10 27.08
C LEU A 188 20.86 5.92 27.28
N THR A 189 21.58 6.19 26.19
CA THR A 189 22.69 7.16 26.22
C THR A 189 22.17 8.58 26.41
N GLU A 190 23.05 9.53 26.76
CA GLU A 190 22.68 10.95 26.87
C GLU A 190 22.07 11.51 25.57
N GLU A 191 22.63 11.12 24.42
CA GLU A 191 22.11 11.47 23.10
C GLU A 191 20.73 10.84 22.84
N GLU A 192 20.54 9.56 23.19
CA GLU A 192 19.24 8.88 23.05
C GLU A 192 18.16 9.50 23.95
N CYS A 193 18.50 9.91 25.17
CA CYS A 193 17.62 10.69 26.04
C CYS A 193 17.23 12.04 25.40
N GLN A 194 18.21 12.78 24.86
CA GLN A 194 17.94 14.04 24.16
C GLN A 194 17.04 13.85 22.94
N TYR A 195 17.31 12.81 22.14
CA TYR A 195 16.51 12.46 20.96
C TYR A 195 15.10 12.01 21.34
N PHE A 196 14.95 11.22 22.41
CA PHE A 196 13.67 10.81 22.95
C PHE A 196 12.82 12.01 23.36
N ASP A 197 13.37 12.96 24.13
CA ASP A 197 12.68 14.18 24.56
C ASP A 197 12.26 15.07 23.38
N ASN A 198 13.13 15.21 22.38
CA ASN A 198 12.83 15.98 21.17
C ASN A 198 11.77 15.30 20.29
N CYS A 199 11.82 13.99 20.15
CA CYS A 199 10.81 13.23 19.42
C CYS A 199 9.46 13.22 20.16
N CYS A 200 9.46 13.18 21.49
CA CYS A 200 8.26 13.44 22.31
C CYS A 200 7.65 14.80 21.95
N LYS A 201 8.43 15.89 21.97
CA LYS A 201 7.95 17.24 21.65
C LYS A 201 7.34 17.34 20.24
N LYS A 202 7.90 16.65 19.25
CA LYS A 202 7.35 16.59 17.87
C LYS A 202 5.99 15.88 17.79
N LEU A 203 5.78 14.87 18.65
CA LEU A 203 4.57 14.03 18.66
C LEU A 203 3.52 14.47 19.69
N GLN A 204 3.79 15.52 20.48
CA GLN A 204 2.92 16.01 21.55
C GLN A 204 1.62 16.68 21.06
N GLU A 205 1.55 17.22 19.85
CA GLU A 205 0.27 17.76 19.34
C GLU A 205 -0.78 16.63 19.11
N PRO A 206 -0.47 15.54 18.39
CA PRO A 206 -1.30 14.33 18.36
C PRO A 206 -1.62 13.76 19.75
N GLU A 207 -0.67 13.82 20.70
CA GLU A 207 -0.87 13.28 22.06
C GLU A 207 -1.91 14.10 22.87
N ARG A 208 -2.01 15.41 22.64
CA ARG A 208 -3.02 16.28 23.28
C ARG A 208 -4.43 15.97 22.82
N GLU A 209 -4.61 15.61 21.54
CA GLU A 209 -5.92 15.21 21.01
C GLU A 209 -6.40 13.91 21.68
N LEU A 210 -5.51 12.94 21.89
CA LEU A 210 -5.80 11.66 22.54
C LEU A 210 -6.08 11.79 24.05
N LYS A 211 -5.37 12.69 24.76
CA LYS A 211 -5.54 12.89 26.21
C LYS A 211 -6.92 13.47 26.59
N ASN A 212 -7.57 14.20 25.70
CA ASN A 212 -8.87 14.82 25.96
C ASN A 212 -10.05 13.82 25.91
N GLU A 213 -9.85 12.57 25.48
CA GLU A 213 -10.94 11.61 25.24
C GLU A 213 -11.03 10.45 26.25
N SER A 214 -10.06 10.25 27.16
CA SER A 214 -10.14 9.13 28.14
C SER A 214 -9.33 9.29 29.43
N GLU A 215 -9.97 9.75 30.51
CA GLU A 215 -9.35 9.92 31.84
C GLU A 215 -8.98 8.60 32.58
N GLY A 216 -9.10 7.44 31.94
CA GLY A 216 -8.88 6.13 32.57
C GLY A 216 -7.83 5.22 31.91
N MET A 217 -7.37 5.48 30.68
CA MET A 217 -6.55 4.53 29.91
C MET A 217 -5.05 4.88 29.89
N HIS A 218 -4.54 5.52 30.95
CA HIS A 218 -3.35 6.36 30.79
C HIS A 218 -2.02 5.61 30.66
N GLN A 219 -1.67 4.70 31.59
CA GLN A 219 -0.29 4.21 31.68
C GLN A 219 0.13 3.22 30.58
N ALA A 220 -0.75 2.29 30.19
CA ALA A 220 -0.41 1.31 29.14
C ALA A 220 -0.23 1.99 27.76
N VAL A 221 -1.10 2.96 27.44
CA VAL A 221 -1.00 3.76 26.21
C VAL A 221 0.25 4.63 26.22
N LEU A 222 0.59 5.24 27.37
CA LEU A 222 1.84 5.98 27.53
C LEU A 222 3.07 5.08 27.36
N ASN A 223 3.07 3.86 27.90
CA ASN A 223 4.19 2.92 27.75
C ASN A 223 4.38 2.51 26.28
N GLU A 224 3.30 2.18 25.56
CA GLU A 224 3.36 1.88 24.13
C GLU A 224 3.82 3.10 23.29
N PHE A 225 3.38 4.31 23.64
CA PHE A 225 3.85 5.54 23.01
C PHE A 225 5.35 5.79 23.24
N ARG A 226 5.84 5.60 24.48
CA ARG A 226 7.28 5.69 24.80
C ARG A 226 8.09 4.62 24.07
N LYS A 227 7.59 3.39 23.99
CA LYS A 227 8.19 2.26 23.26
C LYS A 227 8.28 2.56 21.77
N MET A 228 7.22 3.11 21.18
CA MET A 228 7.23 3.61 19.80
C MET A 228 8.32 4.67 19.60
N ILE A 229 8.45 5.64 20.50
CA ILE A 229 9.48 6.69 20.40
C ILE A 229 10.89 6.10 20.52
N GLN A 230 11.16 5.19 21.46
CA GLN A 230 12.45 4.50 21.56
C GLN A 230 12.77 3.72 20.28
N ASN A 231 11.78 3.03 19.68
CA ASN A 231 11.93 2.36 18.39
C ASN A 231 12.23 3.33 17.22
N MET A 232 12.02 4.64 17.41
CA MET A 232 12.29 5.69 16.42
C MET A 232 13.62 6.42 16.62
N VAL A 233 14.18 6.43 17.84
CA VAL A 233 15.37 7.23 18.20
C VAL A 233 16.58 6.41 18.63
N CYS A 234 16.41 5.16 19.06
CA CYS A 234 17.53 4.28 19.41
C CYS A 234 17.90 3.43 18.18
N LYS A 235 19.14 3.55 17.69
CA LYS A 235 19.60 2.96 16.42
C LYS A 235 19.40 1.44 16.37
N ASP A 236 19.70 0.76 17.47
CA ASP A 236 19.55 -0.68 17.64
C ASP A 236 18.08 -1.13 17.57
N ARG A 237 17.20 -0.44 18.31
CA ARG A 237 15.76 -0.71 18.29
C ARG A 237 15.16 -0.45 16.92
N PHE A 238 15.54 0.66 16.28
CA PHE A 238 15.10 0.98 14.93
C PHE A 238 15.52 -0.09 13.93
N LEU A 239 16.79 -0.52 13.96
CA LEU A 239 17.32 -1.57 13.09
C LEU A 239 16.60 -2.91 13.33
N TYR A 240 16.37 -3.26 14.59
CA TYR A 240 15.70 -4.50 14.98
C TYR A 240 14.24 -4.55 14.50
N GLU A 241 13.47 -3.52 14.81
CA GLU A 241 12.03 -3.42 14.50
C GLU A 241 11.79 -3.19 13.00
N THR A 242 12.63 -2.38 12.36
CA THR A 242 12.46 -2.00 10.95
C THR A 242 13.00 -3.05 10.00
N PHE A 243 14.15 -3.68 10.28
CA PHE A 243 14.81 -4.59 9.33
C PHE A 243 14.87 -6.03 9.85
N TYR A 244 15.40 -6.26 11.05
CA TYR A 244 15.64 -7.61 11.58
C TYR A 244 14.36 -8.46 11.64
N LEU A 245 13.34 -8.00 12.37
CA LEU A 245 12.08 -8.74 12.53
C LEU A 245 11.39 -8.96 11.16
N PRO A 246 11.15 -7.93 10.33
CA PRO A 246 10.65 -8.08 8.95
C PRO A 246 11.34 -9.13 8.08
N ILE A 247 12.67 -9.24 8.14
CA ILE A 247 13.43 -10.18 7.32
C ILE A 247 13.40 -11.58 7.94
N ARG A 248 13.67 -11.72 9.24
CA ARG A 248 13.67 -13.00 9.97
C ARG A 248 12.37 -13.78 9.77
N TYR A 249 11.23 -13.11 9.87
CA TYR A 249 9.93 -13.75 9.67
C TYR A 249 9.55 -13.89 8.19
N ASN A 250 10.27 -13.28 7.24
CA ASN A 250 9.99 -13.37 5.82
C ASN A 250 11.06 -14.16 5.04
N THR A 251 11.09 -15.48 5.27
CA THR A 251 11.95 -16.46 4.57
C THR A 251 11.98 -16.35 3.04
N SER A 252 10.96 -15.80 2.38
CA SER A 252 10.97 -15.55 0.92
C SER A 252 12.01 -14.51 0.46
N ARG A 253 12.66 -13.81 1.41
CA ARG A 253 13.68 -12.78 1.19
C ARG A 253 15.10 -13.30 1.36
N VAL A 254 15.25 -14.56 1.75
CA VAL A 254 16.54 -15.23 1.94
C VAL A 254 16.60 -16.43 0.99
N ASN A 255 17.09 -16.20 -0.22
CA ASN A 255 17.38 -17.26 -1.17
C ASN A 255 18.90 -17.47 -1.27
N PRO A 256 19.45 -18.58 -0.75
CA PRO A 256 20.89 -18.87 -0.86
C PRO A 256 21.34 -19.13 -2.31
N GLN A 257 20.42 -19.52 -3.19
CA GLN A 257 20.67 -19.81 -4.61
C GLN A 257 20.62 -18.58 -5.53
N SER A 258 20.34 -17.40 -4.98
CA SER A 258 20.35 -16.14 -5.72
C SER A 258 21.34 -15.17 -5.10
N ASP A 259 21.87 -14.25 -5.90
CA ASP A 259 22.75 -13.22 -5.39
C ASP A 259 22.01 -12.19 -4.53
N ALA A 260 22.78 -11.47 -3.71
CA ALA A 260 22.27 -10.38 -2.91
C ALA A 260 21.79 -9.28 -3.85
N TYR A 261 20.58 -8.77 -3.61
CA TYR A 261 19.97 -7.77 -4.48
C TYR A 261 18.95 -6.97 -3.68
N MET A 262 19.18 -5.67 -3.56
CA MET A 262 18.28 -4.71 -2.93
C MET A 262 17.99 -3.57 -3.93
N PRO A 263 16.78 -3.49 -4.51
CA PRO A 263 16.43 -2.40 -5.40
C PRO A 263 16.33 -1.09 -4.61
N VAL A 264 16.88 -0.02 -5.18
CA VAL A 264 16.74 1.34 -4.64
C VAL A 264 15.96 2.17 -5.67
N LYS A 265 14.92 2.88 -5.22
CA LYS A 265 14.04 3.66 -6.10
C LYS A 265 13.70 5.01 -5.45
N LEU A 266 13.82 6.09 -6.21
CA LEU A 266 13.36 7.41 -5.83
C LEU A 266 11.89 7.58 -6.18
N VAL A 267 11.07 8.07 -5.25
CA VAL A 267 9.62 8.24 -5.45
C VAL A 267 9.25 9.70 -5.26
N ILE A 268 8.61 10.27 -6.28
CA ILE A 268 8.06 11.64 -6.25
C ILE A 268 6.54 11.51 -6.16
N THR A 269 5.95 12.14 -5.16
CA THR A 269 4.50 12.14 -4.88
C THR A 269 3.96 13.55 -4.76
N GLU A 270 2.74 13.79 -5.22
CA GLU A 270 2.00 15.00 -4.87
C GLU A 270 1.51 14.91 -3.42
N ILE A 271 1.69 15.97 -2.64
CA ILE A 271 1.05 16.06 -1.32
C ILE A 271 -0.44 16.34 -1.54
N GLU A 272 -1.30 15.34 -1.29
CA GLU A 272 -2.76 15.46 -1.46
C GLU A 272 -3.38 16.53 -0.54
N GLU A 273 -2.73 16.85 0.58
CA GLU A 273 -3.08 17.99 1.44
C GLU A 273 -2.73 19.31 0.78
N ARG A 274 -3.61 19.76 -0.11
CA ARG A 274 -3.61 21.12 -0.65
C ARG A 274 -3.90 22.12 0.49
N PRO A 275 -2.94 22.95 0.94
CA PRO A 275 -3.25 24.07 1.85
C PRO A 275 -4.23 25.05 1.18
N ASN A 276 -4.30 25.06 -0.15
CA ASN A 276 -5.13 25.93 -0.99
C ASN A 276 -6.63 25.96 -0.64
N ARG A 277 -7.19 24.92 0.02
CA ARG A 277 -8.59 24.96 0.51
C ARG A 277 -8.79 25.69 1.84
N LYS A 278 -7.73 25.95 2.62
CA LYS A 278 -7.77 26.70 3.88
C LYS A 278 -6.99 28.02 3.86
N MET A 279 -6.05 28.21 2.92
CA MET A 279 -5.05 29.30 2.95
C MET A 279 -5.32 30.48 1.98
N GLY A 280 -6.49 30.54 1.35
CA GLY A 280 -6.94 31.69 0.54
C GLY A 280 -5.96 32.08 -0.58
N GLN A 281 -5.72 33.40 -0.73
CA GLN A 281 -4.94 33.98 -1.83
C GLN A 281 -3.51 33.46 -1.97
N LEU A 282 -2.89 32.90 -0.90
CA LEU A 282 -1.58 32.26 -0.97
C LEU A 282 -1.58 30.95 -1.79
N GLY A 283 -2.73 30.30 -1.98
CA GLY A 283 -2.84 29.11 -2.84
C GLY A 283 -2.47 29.37 -4.31
N ASN A 284 -2.60 30.62 -4.77
CA ASN A 284 -2.24 31.03 -6.13
C ASN A 284 -0.71 31.08 -6.37
N LEU A 285 0.11 31.09 -5.31
CA LEU A 285 1.57 31.03 -5.43
C LEU A 285 2.07 29.62 -5.76
N PHE A 286 1.26 28.59 -5.51
CA PHE A 286 1.61 27.18 -5.63
C PHE A 286 0.58 26.41 -6.50
N PRO A 287 0.41 26.77 -7.79
CA PRO A 287 -0.66 26.24 -8.65
C PRO A 287 -0.53 24.76 -9.04
N PHE A 288 0.57 24.09 -8.68
CA PHE A 288 0.88 22.72 -9.13
C PHE A 288 1.20 21.73 -8.02
N GLY A 289 0.82 22.06 -6.78
CA GLY A 289 1.04 21.21 -5.61
C GLY A 289 2.49 21.21 -5.11
N ILE A 290 2.67 20.79 -3.86
CA ILE A 290 3.99 20.59 -3.26
C ILE A 290 4.42 19.16 -3.56
N PHE A 291 5.56 18.99 -4.22
CA PHE A 291 6.15 17.67 -4.48
C PHE A 291 6.91 17.17 -3.26
N HIS A 292 6.49 16.02 -2.73
CA HIS A 292 7.23 15.26 -1.74
C HIS A 292 8.15 14.25 -2.43
N VAL A 293 9.35 14.06 -1.89
CA VAL A 293 10.32 13.07 -2.38
C VAL A 293 10.65 12.08 -1.27
N SER A 294 10.51 10.80 -1.57
CA SER A 294 10.73 9.67 -0.67
C SER A 294 11.66 8.65 -1.31
N LEU A 295 12.30 7.82 -0.49
CA LEU A 295 13.21 6.77 -0.96
C LEU A 295 12.62 5.40 -0.67
N ILE A 296 12.73 4.47 -1.60
CA ILE A 296 12.50 3.05 -1.36
C ILE A 296 13.85 2.34 -1.41
N VAL A 297 14.14 1.57 -0.38
CA VAL A 297 15.24 0.59 -0.36
C VAL A 297 14.59 -0.75 -0.03
N GLY A 298 14.71 -1.74 -0.92
CA GLY A 298 14.06 -3.04 -0.71
C GLY A 298 12.55 -2.92 -0.56
N GLU A 299 12.01 -3.39 0.56
CA GLU A 299 10.60 -3.23 0.91
C GLU A 299 10.25 -2.02 1.77
N TRP A 300 11.19 -1.14 2.08
CA TRP A 300 11.00 -0.03 3.01
C TRP A 300 10.93 1.30 2.25
N LYS A 301 9.78 1.97 2.34
CA LYS A 301 9.62 3.36 1.90
C LYS A 301 9.89 4.30 3.07
N PHE A 302 10.90 5.17 2.92
CA PHE A 302 11.28 6.22 3.85
C PHE A 302 10.70 7.55 3.38
N ASP A 303 9.89 8.16 4.24
CA ASP A 303 9.11 9.37 4.00
C ASP A 303 9.37 10.32 5.18
N TRP A 304 9.83 11.54 4.91
CA TRP A 304 10.09 12.56 5.94
C TRP A 304 9.42 13.87 5.54
N ASP A 305 8.47 14.33 6.36
CA ASP A 305 7.53 15.39 6.02
C ASP A 305 7.46 16.48 7.10
N VAL A 306 6.44 17.35 7.00
CA VAL A 306 6.23 18.51 7.88
C VAL A 306 6.16 18.17 9.36
N HIS A 307 5.86 16.92 9.73
CA HIS A 307 5.85 16.48 11.13
C HIS A 307 7.25 16.25 11.71
N SER A 308 8.31 16.48 10.93
CA SER A 308 9.72 16.35 11.35
C SER A 308 10.10 14.95 11.85
N VAL A 309 9.35 13.93 11.45
CA VAL A 309 9.46 12.52 11.87
C VAL A 309 9.50 11.62 10.65
N VAL A 310 10.43 10.66 10.63
CA VAL A 310 10.59 9.69 9.55
C VAL A 310 9.54 8.60 9.68
N LYS A 311 8.71 8.48 8.64
CA LYS A 311 7.67 7.47 8.49
C LYS A 311 8.20 6.34 7.61
N VAL A 312 8.54 5.20 8.20
CA VAL A 312 8.90 3.99 7.44
C VAL A 312 7.64 3.19 7.14
N ARG A 313 7.35 2.96 5.86
CA ARG A 313 6.22 2.12 5.42
C ARG A 313 6.73 0.88 4.68
N ARG A 314 6.33 -0.30 5.14
CA ARG A 314 6.65 -1.57 4.46
C ARG A 314 5.80 -1.82 3.22
N ALA A 315 6.37 -2.56 2.28
CA ALA A 315 5.83 -3.04 1.01
C ALA A 315 4.57 -3.91 1.09
N THR A 316 3.44 -3.33 1.50
CA THR A 316 2.13 -3.87 1.12
C THR A 316 1.73 -3.30 -0.24
N GLU A 317 0.98 -4.06 -1.03
CA GLU A 317 0.51 -3.65 -2.36
C GLU A 317 -0.21 -2.28 -2.34
N LYS A 318 -0.85 -1.95 -1.21
CA LYS A 318 -1.55 -0.68 -0.97
C LYS A 318 -0.63 0.54 -0.78
N VAL A 319 0.60 0.36 -0.29
CA VAL A 319 1.55 1.45 -0.06
C VAL A 319 2.16 1.96 -1.39
N PHE A 320 2.28 1.08 -2.37
CA PHE A 320 2.84 1.39 -3.69
C PHE A 320 1.82 1.85 -4.72
N GLN A 321 0.55 1.50 -4.53
CA GLN A 321 -0.58 2.04 -5.30
C GLN A 321 -1.02 3.42 -4.79
N SER A 322 -0.12 4.23 -4.23
CA SER A 322 -0.49 5.53 -3.66
C SER A 322 -1.05 6.43 -4.76
N LYS A 323 -2.30 6.88 -4.61
CA LYS A 323 -3.03 7.65 -5.63
C LYS A 323 -2.28 8.90 -6.09
N GLY A 324 -1.53 9.52 -5.17
CA GLY A 324 -0.59 10.63 -5.33
C GLY A 324 0.81 10.33 -5.90
N CYS A 325 1.15 9.11 -6.35
CA CYS A 325 2.47 8.83 -6.97
C CYS A 325 2.60 9.43 -8.37
N ILE A 326 3.54 10.37 -8.51
CA ILE A 326 3.83 11.09 -9.76
C ILE A 326 4.91 10.34 -10.56
N ALA A 327 6.04 10.02 -9.92
CA ALA A 327 7.18 9.38 -10.57
C ALA A 327 7.81 8.29 -9.68
N VAL A 328 8.28 7.24 -10.33
CA VAL A 328 9.17 6.22 -9.75
C VAL A 328 10.41 6.17 -10.63
N ILE A 329 11.58 6.43 -10.05
CA ILE A 329 12.85 6.45 -10.76
C ILE A 329 13.74 5.38 -10.15
N ASP A 330 14.15 4.42 -10.98
CA ASP A 330 15.10 3.38 -10.58
C ASP A 330 16.47 4.00 -10.32
N LEU A 331 17.10 3.61 -9.20
CA LEU A 331 18.47 3.95 -8.87
C LEU A 331 19.33 2.68 -8.90
N GLU A 332 20.63 2.85 -8.68
CA GLU A 332 21.57 1.72 -8.62
C GLU A 332 21.22 0.79 -7.43
N PRO A 333 20.99 -0.51 -7.66
CA PRO A 333 20.65 -1.45 -6.61
C PRO A 333 21.89 -1.84 -5.80
N LEU A 334 21.71 -2.19 -4.52
CA LEU A 334 22.77 -2.79 -3.72
C LEU A 334 22.87 -4.28 -4.06
N THR A 335 24.03 -4.74 -4.54
CA THR A 335 24.25 -6.10 -5.07
C THR A 335 25.14 -6.98 -4.19
N ASN A 336 25.53 -6.50 -3.01
CA ASN A 336 26.41 -7.21 -2.07
C ASN A 336 25.75 -7.23 -0.68
N VAL A 337 25.86 -8.38 0.00
CA VAL A 337 25.46 -8.58 1.40
C VAL A 337 26.01 -7.47 2.28
N ASN A 338 27.31 -7.15 2.17
CA ASN A 338 27.97 -6.17 3.03
C ASN A 338 27.45 -4.74 2.80
N SER A 339 27.16 -4.35 1.54
CA SER A 339 26.59 -3.02 1.27
C SER A 339 25.11 -2.92 1.68
N ILE A 340 24.38 -4.04 1.70
CA ILE A 340 23.03 -4.10 2.28
C ILE A 340 23.08 -3.97 3.81
N MET A 341 24.03 -4.61 4.49
CA MET A 341 24.22 -4.47 5.95
C MET A 341 24.55 -3.03 6.33
N ALA A 342 25.60 -2.46 5.72
CA ALA A 342 25.99 -1.07 5.96
C ALA A 342 24.84 -0.09 5.67
N ALA A 343 24.10 -0.31 4.57
CA ALA A 343 22.94 0.52 4.27
C ALA A 343 21.84 0.44 5.36
N PHE A 344 21.58 -0.72 5.99
CA PHE A 344 20.64 -0.79 7.09
C PHE A 344 21.13 -0.05 8.35
N GLU A 345 22.43 -0.12 8.65
CA GLU A 345 23.02 0.63 9.77
C GLU A 345 22.96 2.14 9.53
N ASP A 346 23.43 2.60 8.36
CA ASP A 346 23.45 3.99 7.94
C ASP A 346 22.05 4.60 7.87
N ILE A 347 21.07 3.87 7.29
CA ILE A 347 19.68 4.33 7.24
C ILE A 347 19.12 4.44 8.66
N SER A 348 19.39 3.47 9.54
CA SER A 348 18.91 3.51 10.94
C SER A 348 19.45 4.73 11.66
N GLU A 349 20.75 4.99 11.54
CA GLU A 349 21.42 6.14 12.17
C GLU A 349 20.84 7.48 11.69
N ILE A 350 20.75 7.70 10.37
CA ILE A 350 20.19 8.93 9.81
C ILE A 350 18.70 9.08 10.16
N CYS A 351 17.93 7.98 10.24
CA CYS A 351 16.52 8.05 10.65
C CYS A 351 16.38 8.46 12.13
N CYS A 352 17.19 7.87 13.02
CA CYS A 352 17.23 8.24 14.43
C CYS A 352 17.70 9.69 14.64
N GLU A 353 18.76 10.13 13.95
CA GLU A 353 19.23 11.54 13.96
C GLU A 353 18.12 12.50 13.51
N PHE A 354 17.38 12.18 12.46
CA PHE A 354 16.29 13.02 11.96
C PHE A 354 15.09 13.05 12.89
N ASN A 355 14.73 11.91 13.50
CA ASN A 355 13.69 11.83 14.53
C ASN A 355 14.08 12.61 15.80
N GLY A 356 15.34 12.53 16.22
CA GLY A 356 15.84 13.13 17.46
C GLY A 356 16.30 14.59 17.39
N SER A 357 16.77 15.08 16.24
CA SER A 357 17.44 16.40 16.15
C SER A 357 16.92 17.35 15.07
N LYS A 358 16.42 16.85 13.94
CA LYS A 358 16.09 17.70 12.78
C LYS A 358 14.66 18.21 12.82
N ILE A 359 14.45 19.48 12.49
CA ILE A 359 13.14 20.10 12.28
C ILE A 359 12.93 20.34 10.79
N TYR A 360 11.73 20.08 10.29
CA TYR A 360 11.38 20.28 8.88
C TYR A 360 11.27 21.78 8.55
N ASP A 361 11.98 22.21 7.51
CA ASP A 361 11.90 23.54 6.91
C ASP A 361 11.87 23.38 5.38
N LYS A 362 10.87 23.99 4.73
CA LYS A 362 10.63 23.86 3.27
C LYS A 362 11.86 24.17 2.41
N PHE A 363 12.76 25.03 2.87
CA PHE A 363 13.91 25.53 2.10
C PHE A 363 15.26 25.03 2.63
N LYS A 364 15.41 24.86 3.95
CA LYS A 364 16.68 24.55 4.62
C LYS A 364 16.84 23.08 5.01
N CYS A 365 15.73 22.39 5.33
CA CYS A 365 15.77 21.02 5.83
C CYS A 365 14.46 20.30 5.48
N ASN A 366 14.32 19.86 4.23
CA ASN A 366 13.11 19.22 3.70
C ASN A 366 13.33 17.74 3.32
N CYS A 367 12.28 17.07 2.84
CA CYS A 367 12.29 15.67 2.38
C CYS A 367 13.48 15.34 1.44
N GLN A 368 13.89 16.25 0.57
CA GLN A 368 15.01 16.03 -0.35
C GLN A 368 16.38 16.21 0.30
N HIS A 369 16.49 16.98 1.39
CA HIS A 369 17.73 17.03 2.17
C HIS A 369 17.97 15.69 2.86
N PHE A 370 16.92 15.13 3.49
CA PHE A 370 16.90 13.78 4.04
C PHE A 370 17.24 12.72 2.98
N VAL A 371 16.51 12.66 1.86
CA VAL A 371 16.77 11.68 0.79
C VAL A 371 18.16 11.87 0.13
N SER A 372 18.65 13.10 -0.02
CA SER A 372 20.04 13.35 -0.49
C SER A 372 21.07 12.75 0.46
N LEU A 373 20.82 12.82 1.78
CA LEU A 373 21.72 12.30 2.79
C LEU A 373 21.69 10.78 2.84
N LEU A 374 20.49 10.17 2.83
CA LEU A 374 20.34 8.72 2.72
C LEU A 374 21.09 8.15 1.51
N LEU A 375 20.86 8.71 0.31
CA LEU A 375 21.57 8.28 -0.91
C LEU A 375 23.09 8.42 -0.80
N LYS A 376 23.57 9.49 -0.14
CA LYS A 376 25.01 9.71 0.09
C LYS A 376 25.60 8.63 1.02
N VAL A 377 24.96 8.32 2.15
CA VAL A 377 25.51 7.35 3.12
C VAL A 377 25.50 5.94 2.56
N ILE A 378 24.39 5.49 1.94
CA ILE A 378 24.29 4.17 1.30
C ILE A 378 25.06 4.07 -0.04
N GLN A 379 25.83 5.11 -0.41
CA GLN A 379 26.69 5.19 -1.59
C GLN A 379 25.97 5.02 -2.95
N VAL A 380 24.66 5.30 -3.01
CA VAL A 380 23.86 5.20 -4.24
C VAL A 380 23.81 6.54 -4.97
N GLY A 381 24.24 6.54 -6.23
CA GLY A 381 24.22 7.72 -7.09
C GLY A 381 22.80 8.22 -7.38
N LEU A 382 22.67 9.53 -7.59
CA LEU A 382 21.50 10.11 -8.26
C LEU A 382 21.42 9.57 -9.71
N PRO A 383 20.23 9.62 -10.36
CA PRO A 383 20.07 9.21 -11.76
C PRO A 383 21.11 9.88 -12.67
N LYS A 384 21.69 9.13 -13.62
CA LYS A 384 22.68 9.68 -14.56
C LYS A 384 22.06 10.72 -15.51
N ASN A 385 20.75 10.65 -15.70
CA ASN A 385 19.96 11.58 -16.50
C ASN A 385 20.08 13.05 -16.02
N LYS A 386 20.58 13.93 -16.89
CA LYS A 386 20.78 15.35 -16.59
C LYS A 386 19.47 16.14 -16.45
N SER A 387 18.37 15.72 -17.09
CA SER A 387 17.06 16.40 -16.96
C SER A 387 16.48 16.15 -15.57
N ILE A 388 16.46 14.88 -15.12
CA ILE A 388 16.02 14.45 -13.79
C ILE A 388 16.88 15.10 -12.70
N VAL A 389 18.22 15.07 -12.83
CA VAL A 389 19.12 15.70 -11.83
C VAL A 389 18.89 17.21 -11.71
N ARG A 390 18.62 17.92 -12.83
CA ARG A 390 18.30 19.35 -12.77
C ARG A 390 16.93 19.60 -12.18
N TYR A 391 15.94 18.77 -12.49
CA TYR A 391 14.61 18.83 -11.91
C TYR A 391 14.67 18.66 -10.39
N LEU A 392 15.32 17.59 -9.88
CA LEU A 392 15.53 17.38 -8.43
C LEU A 392 16.30 18.55 -7.77
N LYS A 393 17.30 19.14 -8.45
CA LYS A 393 18.00 20.34 -7.95
C LYS A 393 17.08 21.57 -7.86
N ASP A 394 16.07 21.67 -8.71
CA ASP A 394 15.06 22.73 -8.65
C ASP A 394 14.06 22.48 -7.52
N ILE A 395 13.49 21.28 -7.37
CA ILE A 395 12.60 20.97 -6.23
C ILE A 395 13.34 21.12 -4.89
N LYS A 396 14.63 20.74 -4.80
CA LYS A 396 15.43 20.88 -3.56
C LYS A 396 15.55 22.33 -3.10
N LYS A 397 15.54 23.28 -4.04
CA LYS A 397 15.54 24.73 -3.81
C LYS A 397 14.13 25.30 -3.56
N GLY A 398 13.11 24.45 -3.42
CA GLY A 398 11.72 24.88 -3.26
C GLY A 398 11.10 25.48 -4.52
N LYS A 399 11.67 25.24 -5.71
CA LYS A 399 11.01 25.60 -6.98
C LYS A 399 9.97 24.55 -7.33
N GLU A 400 8.80 25.00 -7.73
CA GLU A 400 7.66 24.14 -8.03
C GLU A 400 7.28 24.18 -9.52
N GLY A 401 6.48 23.20 -9.94
CA GLY A 401 5.99 23.05 -11.31
C GLY A 401 6.79 22.07 -12.17
N ARG A 402 6.25 21.80 -13.35
CA ARG A 402 6.69 20.75 -14.29
C ARG A 402 7.77 21.28 -15.22
N ILE A 403 9.02 21.36 -14.75
CA ILE A 403 10.14 21.93 -15.49
C ILE A 403 11.01 20.82 -16.10
N TYR A 404 10.99 20.68 -17.42
CA TYR A 404 11.90 19.82 -18.17
C TYR A 404 13.14 20.61 -18.61
N HIS A 405 14.33 20.04 -18.38
CA HIS A 405 15.61 20.65 -18.75
C HIS A 405 16.27 19.86 -19.87
N TYR A 406 16.57 20.50 -21.00
CA TYR A 406 17.04 19.77 -22.18
C TYR A 406 18.41 19.13 -21.92
N THR A 407 18.52 17.85 -22.27
CA THR A 407 19.74 17.04 -22.24
C THR A 407 20.77 17.54 -23.26
N SER A 408 21.99 17.02 -23.21
CA SER A 408 23.01 17.33 -24.24
C SER A 408 22.64 16.66 -25.57
N GLU A 409 22.06 15.47 -25.44
CA GLU A 409 21.68 14.50 -26.44
C GLU A 409 20.52 15.06 -27.30
N LEU A 410 19.44 15.56 -26.66
CA LEU A 410 18.34 16.27 -27.34
C LEU A 410 18.86 17.49 -28.12
N LYS A 411 19.74 18.29 -27.51
CA LYS A 411 20.31 19.49 -28.17
C LYS A 411 21.19 19.16 -29.37
N GLN A 412 21.87 18.02 -29.36
CA GLN A 412 22.61 17.53 -30.51
C GLN A 412 21.66 17.06 -31.61
N LEU A 413 20.61 16.32 -31.24
CA LEU A 413 19.62 15.79 -32.18
C LEU A 413 18.82 16.90 -32.90
N ILE A 414 18.45 17.97 -32.18
CA ILE A 414 17.85 19.19 -32.76
C ILE A 414 18.77 19.81 -33.84
N LYS A 415 20.08 19.89 -33.58
CA LYS A 415 21.07 20.43 -34.53
C LYS A 415 21.24 19.54 -35.76
N VAL A 416 21.31 18.22 -35.57
CA VAL A 416 21.51 17.26 -36.68
C VAL A 416 20.30 17.25 -37.62
N ASN A 417 19.09 17.31 -37.08
CA ASN A 417 17.85 17.36 -37.88
C ASN A 417 17.52 18.76 -38.44
N ASN A 418 18.35 19.78 -38.19
CA ASN A 418 18.21 21.16 -38.70
C ASN A 418 16.83 21.81 -38.42
N VAL A 419 16.13 21.39 -37.37
CA VAL A 419 14.77 21.83 -37.01
C VAL A 419 14.72 23.20 -36.30
N HIS A 420 15.66 24.09 -36.62
CA HIS A 420 15.88 25.35 -35.88
C HIS A 420 14.71 26.34 -35.90
N HIS A 421 13.73 26.17 -36.79
CA HIS A 421 12.54 27.02 -36.90
C HIS A 421 11.36 26.56 -36.03
N GLU A 422 11.44 25.40 -35.37
CA GLU A 422 10.35 24.91 -34.53
C GLU A 422 10.33 25.58 -33.15
N LYS A 423 9.11 25.81 -32.63
CA LYS A 423 8.80 26.46 -31.34
C LYS A 423 9.66 25.98 -30.16
N TYR A 424 10.07 24.71 -30.16
CA TYR A 424 10.82 24.08 -29.08
C TYR A 424 12.34 24.02 -29.33
N ALA A 425 12.80 24.16 -30.58
CA ALA A 425 14.20 23.90 -30.95
C ALA A 425 15.22 24.89 -30.35
N SER A 426 14.82 26.13 -30.06
CA SER A 426 15.67 27.17 -29.47
C SER A 426 15.74 27.13 -27.93
N LEU A 427 14.92 26.30 -27.28
CA LEU A 427 14.80 26.29 -25.83
C LEU A 427 15.95 25.53 -25.14
N SER A 428 16.22 25.90 -23.89
CA SER A 428 17.18 25.19 -23.01
C SER A 428 16.51 24.42 -21.87
N LYS A 429 15.26 24.80 -21.58
CA LYS A 429 14.32 24.22 -20.62
C LYS A 429 12.92 24.67 -20.99
N ILE A 430 11.90 23.97 -20.53
CA ILE A 430 10.47 24.32 -20.69
C ILE A 430 9.75 24.06 -19.36
N LYS A 431 8.79 24.93 -19.02
CA LYS A 431 7.84 24.71 -17.92
C LYS A 431 6.47 24.44 -18.53
N PHE A 432 5.83 23.35 -18.15
CA PHE A 432 4.49 23.01 -18.63
C PHE A 432 3.44 23.56 -17.69
N GLU A 433 2.70 24.57 -18.16
CA GLU A 433 1.57 25.15 -17.44
C GLU A 433 0.28 24.36 -17.71
N THR A 434 0.16 23.72 -18.88
CA THR A 434 -1.01 22.91 -19.29
C THR A 434 -0.60 21.53 -19.83
N ARG A 435 -1.52 20.56 -19.75
CA ARG A 435 -1.31 19.21 -20.32
C ARG A 435 -1.11 19.26 -21.84
N ILE A 436 -1.84 20.13 -22.54
CA ILE A 436 -1.69 20.33 -24.00
C ILE A 436 -0.27 20.77 -24.38
N GLN A 437 0.36 21.66 -23.60
CA GLN A 437 1.76 22.07 -23.86
C GLN A 437 2.74 20.91 -23.72
N LEU A 438 2.51 20.01 -22.76
CA LEU A 438 3.30 18.80 -22.57
C LEU A 438 3.06 17.79 -23.71
N ASP A 439 1.80 17.60 -24.10
CA ASP A 439 1.39 16.68 -25.16
C ASP A 439 2.02 17.05 -26.52
N GLN A 440 1.85 18.31 -26.94
CA GLN A 440 2.48 18.88 -28.13
C GLN A 440 4.02 18.74 -28.11
N PHE A 441 4.63 18.88 -26.93
CA PHE A 441 6.08 18.72 -26.75
C PHE A 441 6.54 17.26 -26.85
N CYS A 442 5.79 16.31 -26.30
CA CYS A 442 6.09 14.88 -26.41
C CYS A 442 5.92 14.38 -27.86
N HIS A 443 4.85 14.79 -28.56
CA HIS A 443 4.68 14.47 -30.00
C HIS A 443 5.85 15.02 -30.83
N TRP A 444 6.34 16.22 -30.54
CA TRP A 444 7.54 16.79 -31.17
C TRP A 444 8.80 15.95 -30.91
N LEU A 445 9.07 15.59 -29.64
CA LEU A 445 10.19 14.70 -29.29
C LEU A 445 10.09 13.32 -29.97
N ASN A 446 8.87 12.81 -30.15
CA ASN A 446 8.62 11.55 -30.84
C ASN A 446 8.85 11.64 -32.35
N GLY A 447 8.42 12.73 -33.00
CA GLY A 447 8.73 13.01 -34.41
C GLY A 447 10.23 13.15 -34.70
N LEU A 448 11.01 13.51 -33.66
CA LEU A 448 12.47 13.53 -33.67
C LEU A 448 13.12 12.17 -33.36
N ASN A 449 12.35 11.12 -33.11
CA ASN A 449 12.81 9.81 -32.61
C ASN A 449 13.68 9.93 -31.33
N TYR A 450 13.47 10.97 -30.51
CA TYR A 450 14.31 11.20 -29.33
C TYR A 450 14.15 10.09 -28.29
N PHE A 451 12.94 9.55 -28.15
CA PHE A 451 12.62 8.51 -27.17
C PHE A 451 13.27 7.15 -27.44
N ASP A 452 13.79 6.91 -28.66
CA ASP A 452 14.57 5.70 -28.98
C ASP A 452 16.00 5.75 -28.38
N SER A 453 16.45 6.93 -27.92
CA SER A 453 17.72 7.09 -27.24
C SER A 453 17.63 6.73 -25.75
N VAL A 454 18.74 6.30 -25.14
CA VAL A 454 18.79 5.97 -23.70
C VAL A 454 18.33 7.14 -22.82
N SER A 455 18.80 8.36 -23.11
CA SER A 455 18.35 9.56 -22.39
C SER A 455 16.89 9.91 -22.67
N GLY A 456 16.40 9.62 -23.88
CA GLY A 456 14.99 9.75 -24.25
C GLY A 456 14.08 8.83 -23.43
N MET A 457 14.43 7.55 -23.29
CA MET A 457 13.65 6.60 -22.46
C MET A 457 13.57 7.03 -20.99
N GLU A 458 14.65 7.59 -20.43
CA GLU A 458 14.64 8.15 -19.07
C GLU A 458 13.80 9.43 -18.98
N ASP A 459 13.94 10.35 -19.95
CA ASP A 459 13.19 11.60 -20.01
C ASP A 459 11.69 11.37 -20.21
N TYR A 460 11.32 10.35 -21.00
CA TYR A 460 9.94 9.90 -21.20
C TYR A 460 9.27 9.59 -19.85
N ARG A 461 9.97 8.92 -18.92
CA ARG A 461 9.45 8.64 -17.57
C ARG A 461 9.18 9.93 -16.78
N LEU A 462 10.04 10.94 -16.91
CA LEU A 462 9.85 12.25 -16.26
C LEU A 462 8.68 13.04 -16.89
N LEU A 463 8.55 13.01 -18.21
CA LEU A 463 7.46 13.68 -18.92
C LEU A 463 6.10 12.99 -18.66
N LYS A 464 6.07 11.65 -18.61
CA LYS A 464 4.91 10.85 -18.20
C LYS A 464 4.49 11.13 -16.76
N ALA A 465 5.45 11.37 -15.87
CA ALA A 465 5.18 11.84 -14.52
C ALA A 465 4.55 13.25 -14.51
N PHE A 466 5.03 14.17 -15.34
CA PHE A 466 4.38 15.48 -15.51
C PHE A 466 2.94 15.35 -15.99
N ASP A 467 2.66 14.47 -16.96
CA ASP A 467 1.30 14.17 -17.41
C ASP A 467 0.42 13.59 -16.29
N ARG A 468 0.95 12.65 -15.51
CA ARG A 468 0.25 12.09 -14.34
C ARG A 468 -0.13 13.16 -13.33
N SER A 469 0.76 14.12 -13.05
CA SER A 469 0.49 15.23 -12.15
C SER A 469 -0.50 16.28 -12.70
N PHE A 470 -0.79 16.28 -14.00
CA PHE A 470 -1.95 17.02 -14.54
C PHE A 470 -3.26 16.27 -14.22
N HIS A 471 -3.31 14.95 -14.43
CA HIS A 471 -4.48 14.12 -14.11
C HIS A 471 -4.89 14.12 -12.63
N MET A 472 -3.92 14.33 -11.73
CA MET A 472 -4.14 14.43 -10.28
C MET A 472 -4.75 15.77 -9.87
N ASN A 473 -4.39 16.85 -10.58
CA ASN A 473 -4.88 18.19 -10.32
C ASN A 473 -6.27 18.43 -10.92
N ARG A 474 -7.25 17.75 -10.32
CA ARG A 474 -8.69 17.87 -10.60
C ARG A 474 -9.29 19.20 -10.08
N ASP A 475 -8.76 20.33 -10.54
CA ASP A 475 -9.55 21.56 -10.62
C ASP A 475 -10.03 21.71 -12.06
N ASP A 476 -11.35 21.54 -12.23
CA ASP A 476 -12.05 21.49 -13.52
C ASP A 476 -11.92 22.79 -14.36
N THR A 477 -11.29 23.83 -13.80
CA THR A 477 -11.07 25.14 -14.42
C THR A 477 -9.67 25.34 -15.02
N LEU A 478 -8.68 24.52 -14.64
CA LEU A 478 -7.30 24.58 -15.16
C LEU A 478 -6.88 23.28 -15.84
N GLY A 479 -7.48 22.16 -15.46
CA GLY A 479 -7.53 20.95 -16.28
C GLY A 479 -8.78 21.00 -17.17
N MET A 480 -8.68 21.60 -18.36
CA MET A 480 -9.56 21.18 -19.45
C MET A 480 -9.52 19.65 -19.52
N TRP A 481 -10.68 19.02 -19.66
CA TRP A 481 -10.80 17.58 -19.90
C TRP A 481 -10.20 17.24 -21.27
N VAL A 482 -8.87 17.19 -21.33
CA VAL A 482 -8.16 16.36 -22.28
C VAL A 482 -8.54 14.95 -21.87
N ALA A 483 -9.59 14.42 -22.50
CA ALA A 483 -9.79 12.98 -22.55
C ALA A 483 -8.59 12.38 -23.29
N ASP A 484 -8.62 11.08 -23.57
CA ASP A 484 -7.62 10.46 -24.44
C ASP A 484 -7.60 11.10 -25.85
N GLU A 485 -8.63 11.88 -26.20
CA GLU A 485 -8.73 12.80 -27.34
C GLU A 485 -9.05 14.24 -26.88
N TYR A 486 -8.53 15.25 -27.59
CA TYR A 486 -8.98 16.65 -27.51
C TYR A 486 -9.10 17.26 -28.92
N GLU A 487 -9.90 18.31 -29.08
CA GLU A 487 -10.14 18.95 -30.40
C GLU A 487 -9.66 20.40 -30.40
N GLU A 488 -8.80 20.76 -31.35
CA GLU A 488 -8.30 22.13 -31.55
C GLU A 488 -8.43 22.47 -33.04
N ASN A 489 -9.11 23.58 -33.35
CA ASN A 489 -9.40 24.02 -34.73
C ASN A 489 -10.10 22.97 -35.63
N GLY A 490 -10.96 22.12 -35.05
CA GLY A 490 -11.66 21.04 -35.78
C GLY A 490 -10.81 19.79 -36.04
N ILE A 491 -9.58 19.75 -35.53
CA ILE A 491 -8.67 18.59 -35.62
C ILE A 491 -8.68 17.87 -34.28
N LYS A 492 -8.95 16.56 -34.31
CA LYS A 492 -8.82 15.69 -33.13
C LYS A 492 -7.36 15.27 -32.94
N TYR A 493 -6.86 15.50 -31.74
CA TYR A 493 -5.55 15.09 -31.25
C TYR A 493 -5.72 13.99 -30.21
N VAL A 494 -4.98 12.89 -30.37
CA VAL A 494 -4.88 11.83 -29.37
C VAL A 494 -3.74 12.17 -28.42
N SER A 495 -3.98 12.13 -27.11
CA SER A 495 -2.91 12.43 -26.15
C SER A 495 -1.77 11.43 -26.28
N PHE A 496 -0.54 11.91 -26.20
CA PHE A 496 0.68 11.12 -26.35
C PHE A 496 0.72 9.91 -25.40
N PHE A 497 0.24 10.08 -24.17
CA PHE A 497 0.20 9.03 -23.14
C PHE A 497 -1.14 8.26 -23.07
N ALA A 498 -2.09 8.50 -23.99
CA ALA A 498 -3.45 7.94 -23.96
C ALA A 498 -3.54 6.41 -23.96
N LYS A 499 -2.53 5.71 -24.50
CA LYS A 499 -2.51 4.24 -24.60
C LYS A 499 -1.70 3.56 -23.49
N ASP A 500 -1.07 4.34 -22.63
CA ASP A 500 -0.12 3.81 -21.66
C ASP A 500 -0.83 3.19 -20.46
N LYS A 501 -0.53 1.91 -20.24
CA LYS A 501 -0.99 1.21 -19.05
C LYS A 501 -0.39 1.88 -17.81
N ILE A 502 -1.25 2.10 -16.82
CA ILE A 502 -0.91 2.59 -15.47
C ILE A 502 0.24 1.77 -14.82
N SER A 503 0.44 0.53 -15.28
CA SER A 503 1.50 -0.40 -14.85
C SER A 503 2.91 0.21 -14.78
N GLU A 504 3.27 1.14 -15.66
CA GLU A 504 4.63 1.73 -15.67
C GLU A 504 4.86 2.81 -14.60
N ILE A 505 3.79 3.32 -13.98
CA ILE A 505 3.86 4.32 -12.91
C ILE A 505 3.56 3.69 -11.55
N THR A 506 2.86 2.54 -11.53
CA THR A 506 2.77 1.70 -10.33
C THR A 506 4.09 1.04 -10.03
N LEU A 507 4.55 1.21 -8.79
CA LEU A 507 5.56 0.36 -8.19
C LEU A 507 5.01 -1.07 -8.07
N ASP A 508 5.46 -1.95 -8.97
CA ASP A 508 5.45 -3.39 -8.70
C ASP A 508 6.17 -3.65 -7.37
N LYS A 509 5.65 -4.60 -6.59
CA LYS A 509 6.21 -4.92 -5.27
C LYS A 509 7.69 -5.31 -5.43
N PRO A 510 8.66 -4.53 -4.90
CA PRO A 510 10.07 -4.77 -5.10
C PRO A 510 10.45 -6.17 -4.60
N THR A 511 11.02 -6.95 -5.50
CA THR A 511 11.70 -8.20 -5.21
C THR A 511 13.12 -7.88 -4.74
N TYR A 512 13.52 -8.50 -3.64
CA TYR A 512 14.86 -8.36 -3.08
C TYR A 512 15.26 -9.67 -2.42
N ASN A 513 16.57 -9.89 -2.34
CA ASN A 513 17.19 -11.03 -1.69
C ASN A 513 18.36 -10.52 -0.84
N VAL A 514 18.39 -10.87 0.44
CA VAL A 514 19.50 -10.48 1.32
C VAL A 514 20.62 -11.52 1.40
N LYS A 515 20.42 -12.72 0.84
CA LYS A 515 21.39 -13.83 0.73
C LYS A 515 22.24 -14.07 1.99
N ASN A 516 21.79 -14.99 2.86
CA ASN A 516 22.53 -15.43 4.06
C ASN A 516 22.93 -14.27 5.00
N LEU A 517 22.09 -13.24 5.10
CA LEU A 517 22.34 -12.06 5.91
C LEU A 517 22.28 -12.39 7.41
N GLU A 518 23.42 -12.41 8.09
CA GLU A 518 23.50 -12.60 9.54
C GLU A 518 23.13 -11.32 10.31
N LEU A 519 21.87 -10.89 10.15
CA LEU A 519 21.32 -9.68 10.79
C LEU A 519 21.44 -9.67 12.32
N ALA A 520 21.63 -10.83 12.96
CA ALA A 520 21.87 -10.90 14.41
C ALA A 520 23.14 -10.17 14.83
N GLN A 521 24.16 -10.11 13.96
CA GLN A 521 25.40 -9.37 14.23
C GLN A 521 25.19 -7.83 14.27
N LEU A 522 24.11 -7.32 13.67
CA LEU A 522 23.79 -5.89 13.61
C LEU A 522 22.95 -5.39 14.79
N VAL A 523 22.50 -6.29 15.67
CA VAL A 523 21.60 -5.96 16.78
C VAL A 523 22.38 -6.09 18.09
N PRO A 524 22.71 -4.97 18.76
CA PRO A 524 23.36 -4.99 20.07
C PRO A 524 22.66 -5.87 21.11
N GLU A 525 23.46 -6.50 21.97
CA GLU A 525 22.99 -7.44 23.01
C GLU A 525 21.90 -6.85 23.90
N ARG A 526 21.89 -5.53 24.13
CA ARG A 526 20.88 -4.85 24.97
C ARG A 526 19.45 -5.02 24.45
N CYS A 527 19.23 -5.37 23.17
CA CYS A 527 17.93 -5.77 22.64
C CYS A 527 17.45 -7.15 23.14
N PHE A 528 18.35 -8.07 23.45
CA PHE A 528 18.01 -9.46 23.80
C PHE A 528 17.90 -9.72 25.32
N LEU A 529 18.49 -8.85 26.15
CA LEU A 529 18.61 -9.07 27.62
C LEU A 529 17.28 -9.23 28.40
N ASN A 530 16.11 -8.93 27.81
CA ASN A 530 14.82 -9.08 28.47
C ASN A 530 14.14 -10.45 28.24
N THR A 531 14.66 -11.33 27.37
CA THR A 531 14.17 -12.71 27.28
C THR A 531 14.74 -13.51 28.44
N GLY A 532 14.02 -13.49 29.56
CA GLY A 532 14.52 -13.89 30.87
C GLY A 532 15.23 -15.24 30.90
N THR A 533 16.36 -15.26 31.60
CA THR A 533 17.07 -16.45 32.07
C THR A 533 16.15 -17.32 32.92
N GLY A 534 15.44 -18.25 32.27
CA GLY A 534 14.94 -19.44 32.91
C GLY A 534 16.14 -20.23 33.44
N SER A 535 16.32 -20.20 34.76
CA SER A 535 17.38 -20.87 35.51
C SER A 535 17.65 -22.31 35.03
N ALA A 536 18.66 -22.47 34.17
CA ALA A 536 19.36 -23.74 34.00
C ALA A 536 20.47 -23.77 35.07
N THR A 537 20.17 -24.39 36.22
CA THR A 537 21.20 -24.74 37.20
C THR A 537 22.02 -25.88 36.65
N ASP A 538 23.09 -25.56 35.90
CA ASP A 538 24.15 -26.51 35.55
C ASP A 538 24.93 -26.89 36.80
N GLY A 539 24.38 -27.85 37.54
CA GLY A 539 25.05 -28.54 38.63
C GLY A 539 26.04 -29.57 38.08
N THR A 540 27.22 -29.12 37.66
CA THR A 540 28.40 -29.98 37.50
C THR A 540 29.54 -29.46 38.37
N SER A 541 29.58 -30.01 39.59
CA SER A 541 30.68 -29.86 40.52
C SER A 541 32.02 -30.32 39.93
N THR A 542 32.96 -29.41 39.72
CA THR A 542 34.39 -29.75 39.71
C THR A 542 34.94 -29.55 41.11
N ILE A 543 35.20 -30.66 41.80
CA ILE A 543 35.92 -30.67 43.07
C ILE A 543 37.40 -30.37 42.77
N SER A 544 37.89 -29.24 43.26
CA SER A 544 39.33 -28.95 43.33
C SER A 544 39.84 -29.25 44.74
N GLU A 545 40.49 -30.39 44.91
CA GLU A 545 41.36 -30.64 46.07
C GLU A 545 42.81 -30.24 45.73
N ASN A 546 43.52 -29.77 46.76
CA ASN A 546 44.94 -29.36 46.78
C ASN A 546 45.22 -28.00 46.07
N ASP A 547 46.02 -27.08 46.62
CA ASP A 547 46.94 -27.18 47.78
C ASP A 547 46.75 -26.08 48.84
N THR A 548 47.14 -26.40 50.06
CA THR A 548 47.34 -25.48 51.19
C THR A 548 48.77 -24.92 51.20
N LEU A 549 48.96 -23.80 51.93
CA LEU A 549 50.25 -23.16 52.30
C LEU A 549 50.95 -22.39 51.16
N SER A 550 51.61 -21.25 51.38
CA SER A 550 52.04 -20.60 52.64
C SER A 550 52.20 -19.07 52.52
N ASP A 551 51.98 -18.38 53.63
CA ASP A 551 52.68 -17.18 54.13
C ASP A 551 52.87 -15.93 53.23
N LEU A 552 52.00 -14.92 53.39
CA LEU A 552 52.28 -13.70 54.18
C LEU A 552 51.05 -12.78 54.35
#